data_AF-A0A397IXS1-F1
#
_entry.id   AF-A0A397IXS1-F1
#
_cell.length_a   1.000
_cell.length_b   1.000
_cell.length_c   1.000
_cell.angle_alpha   90.00
_cell.angle_beta   90.00
_cell.angle_gamma   90.00
#
_symmetry.space_group_name_H-M   'P 1'
#
loop_
_entity.id
_entity.type
_entity.pdbx_description
1 polymer ?
#
loop_
_entity_poly.entity_id
_entity_poly.type
_entity_poly.pdbx_seq_one_letter_code
_entity_poly.pdbx_strand_id
1 'polypeptide(L)'
;MFKYYERILKETNVTTVEQMREVAKYCIIDIVSYQWLMVKCNGIHEYRKVLSVVFISLYDLYYFAVGIKVHNFLSTSAWQERILTSTIPYEQTETEKYSGAYVFPLVKGLENRYPITGLDFASLYLSLIMTYNFSPDKIILFCERVISVTRSGKKLHRIEFMFNGHDITA
;
A
#
# COMPACT_ATOMS: atom_id res chain seq x y z
N MET A 1 -5.78 37.91 -14.21
CA MET A 1 -5.85 38.01 -12.74
C MET A 1 -4.80 38.97 -12.18
N PHE A 2 -3.49 38.67 -12.20
CA PHE A 2 -2.47 39.55 -11.57
C PHE A 2 -2.47 41.01 -12.08
N LYS A 3 -2.72 41.22 -13.38
CA LYS A 3 -2.86 42.55 -14.00
C LYS A 3 -4.02 43.38 -13.44
N TYR A 4 -5.07 42.75 -12.91
CA TYR A 4 -6.20 43.45 -12.27
C TYR A 4 -5.81 43.95 -10.87
N TYR A 5 -5.04 43.15 -10.11
CA TYR A 5 -4.47 43.58 -8.84
C TYR A 5 -3.53 44.79 -9.02
N GLU A 6 -2.62 44.75 -10.00
CA GLU A 6 -1.71 45.87 -10.28
C GLU A 6 -2.44 47.16 -10.71
N ARG A 7 -3.56 47.04 -11.43
CA ARG A 7 -4.37 48.20 -11.86
C ARG A 7 -5.07 48.87 -10.69
N ILE A 8 -5.61 48.09 -9.76
CA ILE A 8 -6.33 48.62 -8.57
C ILE A 8 -5.37 49.36 -7.64
N LEU A 9 -4.12 48.91 -7.53
CA LEU A 9 -3.09 49.60 -6.75
C LEU A 9 -2.71 50.97 -7.32
N LYS A 10 -2.95 51.21 -8.61
CA LYS A 10 -2.62 52.47 -9.29
C LYS A 10 -3.78 53.45 -9.29
N GLU A 11 -5.01 53.00 -9.57
CA GLU A 11 -6.18 53.87 -9.69
C GLU A 11 -7.47 53.16 -9.24
N THR A 12 -8.39 53.92 -8.64
CA THR A 12 -9.71 53.40 -8.20
C THR A 12 -10.82 54.00 -9.07
N ASN A 13 -11.28 53.22 -10.06
CA ASN A 13 -12.36 53.58 -10.97
C ASN A 13 -13.47 52.52 -10.92
N VAL A 14 -14.67 52.82 -11.44
CA VAL A 14 -15.78 51.85 -11.47
C VAL A 14 -15.39 50.54 -12.19
N THR A 15 -14.59 50.64 -13.25
CA THR A 15 -14.08 49.49 -14.02
C THR A 15 -13.08 48.64 -13.24
N THR A 16 -12.29 49.23 -12.34
CA THR A 16 -11.34 48.49 -11.50
C THR A 16 -12.08 47.77 -10.36
N VAL A 17 -13.20 48.32 -9.89
CA VAL A 17 -14.10 47.66 -8.93
C VAL A 17 -14.75 46.41 -9.55
N GLU A 18 -15.21 46.49 -10.80
CA GLU A 18 -15.77 45.33 -11.52
C GLU A 18 -14.72 44.23 -11.73
N GLN A 19 -13.49 44.60 -12.11
CA GLN A 19 -12.38 43.67 -12.25
C GLN A 19 -12.07 42.96 -10.92
N MET A 20 -12.13 43.68 -9.79
CA MET A 20 -11.93 43.07 -8.47
C MET A 20 -13.07 42.13 -8.07
N ARG A 21 -14.30 42.46 -8.47
CA ARG A 21 -15.46 41.59 -8.25
C ARG A 21 -15.32 40.28 -9.02
N GLU A 22 -14.81 40.34 -10.26
CA GLU A 22 -14.52 39.15 -11.06
C GLU A 22 -13.42 38.30 -10.41
N VAL A 23 -12.34 38.93 -9.95
CA VAL A 23 -11.26 38.27 -9.18
C VAL A 23 -11.82 37.56 -7.95
N ALA A 24 -12.66 38.23 -7.14
CA ALA A 24 -13.28 37.65 -5.97
C ALA A 24 -14.18 36.45 -6.32
N LYS A 25 -14.93 36.53 -7.44
CA LYS A 25 -15.73 35.41 -7.95
C LYS A 25 -14.85 34.20 -8.28
N TYR A 26 -13.72 34.39 -8.96
CA TYR A 26 -12.78 33.31 -9.24
C TYR A 26 -12.20 32.70 -7.95
N CYS A 27 -11.81 33.52 -6.97
CA CYS A 27 -11.32 33.01 -5.69
C CYS A 27 -12.37 32.16 -4.94
N ILE A 28 -13.65 32.58 -4.99
CA ILE A 28 -14.75 31.79 -4.41
C ILE A 28 -14.89 30.44 -5.15
N ILE A 29 -14.85 30.46 -6.48
CA ILE A 29 -14.95 29.25 -7.29
C ILE A 29 -13.79 28.29 -6.95
N ASP A 30 -12.56 28.78 -6.83
CA ASP A 30 -11.39 27.95 -6.52
C ASP A 30 -11.54 27.25 -5.15
N ILE A 31 -11.98 27.99 -4.12
CA ILE A 31 -12.20 27.45 -2.77
C ILE A 31 -13.31 26.39 -2.77
N VAL A 32 -14.45 26.69 -3.41
CA VAL A 32 -15.60 25.77 -3.46
C VAL A 32 -15.27 24.53 -4.28
N SER A 33 -14.54 24.69 -5.39
CA SER A 33 -14.13 23.58 -6.26
C SER A 33 -13.23 22.60 -5.51
N TYR A 34 -12.34 23.08 -4.64
CA TYR A 34 -11.51 22.22 -3.79
C TYR A 34 -12.36 21.42 -2.79
N GLN A 35 -13.32 22.06 -2.12
CA GLN A 35 -14.24 21.37 -1.20
C GLN A 35 -15.06 20.30 -1.93
N TRP A 36 -15.55 20.62 -3.13
CA TRP A 36 -16.28 19.67 -3.98
C TRP A 36 -15.42 18.49 -4.39
N LEU A 37 -14.15 18.71 -4.74
CA LEU A 37 -13.22 17.63 -5.06
C LEU A 37 -13.02 16.71 -3.86
N MET A 38 -12.84 17.26 -2.66
CA MET A 38 -12.69 16.48 -1.43
C MET A 38 -13.90 15.58 -1.15
N VAL A 39 -15.11 16.08 -1.41
CA VAL A 39 -16.35 15.29 -1.29
C VAL A 39 -16.43 14.22 -2.39
N LYS A 40 -16.17 14.56 -3.65
CA LYS A 40 -16.25 13.63 -4.78
C LYS A 40 -15.23 12.49 -4.69
N CYS A 41 -14.01 12.79 -4.26
CA CYS A 41 -12.96 11.79 -4.07
C CYS A 41 -13.13 10.98 -2.78
N ASN A 42 -14.03 11.39 -1.88
CA ASN A 42 -14.30 10.70 -0.62
C ASN A 42 -13.06 10.43 0.26
N GLY A 43 -11.97 11.18 0.06
CA GLY A 43 -10.66 10.83 0.60
C GLY A 43 -10.65 10.76 2.13
N ILE A 44 -11.34 11.67 2.81
CA ILE A 44 -11.42 11.68 4.28
C ILE A 44 -12.07 10.39 4.80
N HIS A 45 -13.13 9.91 4.15
CA HIS A 45 -13.84 8.71 4.60
C HIS A 45 -13.01 7.45 4.36
N GLU A 46 -12.33 7.36 3.21
CA GLU A 46 -11.41 6.25 2.92
C GLU A 46 -10.28 6.18 3.94
N TYR A 47 -9.65 7.32 4.25
CA TYR A 47 -8.64 7.36 5.30
C TYR A 47 -9.20 6.95 6.66
N ARG A 48 -10.40 7.41 7.04
CA ARG A 48 -11.04 7.01 8.30
C ARG A 48 -11.27 5.50 8.41
N LYS A 49 -11.61 4.81 7.31
CA LYS A 49 -11.72 3.35 7.31
C LYS A 49 -10.37 2.70 7.60
N VAL A 50 -9.31 3.15 6.94
CA VAL A 50 -7.95 2.60 7.17
C VAL A 50 -7.49 2.85 8.61
N LEU A 51 -7.76 4.05 9.16
CA LEU A 51 -7.44 4.36 10.56
C LEU A 51 -8.07 3.37 11.55
N SER A 52 -9.34 3.01 11.32
CA SER A 52 -10.07 2.10 12.22
C SER A 52 -9.47 0.69 12.27
N VAL A 53 -8.75 0.28 11.23
CA VAL A 53 -8.08 -1.03 11.17
C VAL A 53 -6.66 -0.95 11.72
N VAL A 54 -5.96 0.14 11.43
CA VAL A 54 -4.52 0.26 11.63
C VAL A 54 -4.14 0.90 12.96
N PHE A 55 -5.07 1.58 13.65
CA PHE A 55 -4.85 2.24 14.95
C PHE A 55 -3.76 3.34 14.97
N ILE A 56 -3.63 4.10 13.88
CA ILE A 56 -2.72 5.26 13.78
C ILE A 56 -3.51 6.57 13.74
N SER A 57 -2.81 7.72 13.82
CA SER A 57 -3.45 9.03 13.66
C SER A 57 -3.76 9.33 12.18
N LEU A 58 -4.74 10.22 11.92
CA LEU A 58 -5.03 10.68 10.55
C LEU A 58 -3.82 11.37 9.91
N TYR A 59 -3.06 12.10 10.72
CA TYR A 59 -1.83 12.77 10.29
C TYR A 59 -0.80 11.75 9.81
N ASP A 60 -0.54 10.71 10.62
CA ASP A 60 0.45 9.69 10.27
C ASP A 60 0.05 8.88 9.04
N LEU A 61 -1.24 8.60 8.89
CA LEU A 61 -1.77 7.88 7.73
C LEU A 61 -1.56 8.63 6.41
N TYR A 62 -1.63 9.97 6.47
CA TYR A 62 -1.46 10.87 5.34
C TYR A 62 0.02 11.15 5.05
N TYR A 63 0.82 11.37 6.09
CA TYR A 63 2.21 11.78 5.95
C TYR A 63 3.16 10.61 5.69
N PHE A 64 2.93 9.45 6.32
CA PHE A 64 3.81 8.29 6.23
C PHE A 64 3.32 7.22 5.24
N ALA A 65 4.29 6.48 4.71
CA ALA A 65 4.06 5.39 3.77
C ALA A 65 3.37 4.17 4.42
N VAL A 66 3.08 3.16 3.62
CA VAL A 66 2.37 1.94 4.05
C VAL A 66 3.08 1.17 5.16
N GLY A 67 4.42 1.28 5.27
CA GLY A 67 5.21 0.59 6.28
C GLY A 67 4.75 0.85 7.71
N ILE A 68 4.44 2.10 8.08
CA ILE A 68 3.95 2.42 9.44
C ILE A 68 2.61 1.74 9.72
N LYS A 69 1.78 1.59 8.67
CA LYS A 69 0.44 1.01 8.76
C LYS A 69 0.54 -0.48 9.06
N VAL A 70 1.36 -1.18 8.31
CA VAL A 70 1.62 -2.60 8.52
C VAL A 70 2.29 -2.83 9.87
N HIS A 71 3.27 -2.01 10.22
CA HIS A 71 3.98 -2.12 11.50
C HIS A 71 3.03 -1.98 12.69
N ASN A 72 2.20 -0.94 12.75
CA ASN A 72 1.29 -0.74 13.87
C ASN A 72 0.21 -1.83 13.97
N PHE A 73 -0.34 -2.25 12.82
CA PHE A 73 -1.29 -3.35 12.76
C PHE A 73 -0.68 -4.66 13.25
N LEU A 74 0.55 -4.99 12.79
CA LEU A 74 1.29 -6.18 13.20
C LEU A 74 1.61 -6.15 14.70
N SER A 75 2.11 -5.03 15.22
CA SER A 75 2.44 -4.87 16.64
C SER A 75 1.20 -5.03 17.53
N THR A 76 0.05 -4.49 17.11
CA THR A 76 -1.22 -4.67 17.83
C THR A 76 -1.66 -6.13 17.84
N SER A 77 -1.53 -6.81 16.69
CA SER A 77 -1.88 -8.24 16.56
C SER A 77 -0.94 -9.13 17.39
N ALA A 78 0.36 -8.86 17.35
CA ALA A 78 1.37 -9.58 18.13
C ALA A 78 1.13 -9.41 19.64
N TRP A 79 0.76 -8.20 20.09
CA TRP A 79 0.39 -7.95 21.48
C TRP A 79 -0.81 -8.80 21.94
N GLN A 80 -1.85 -8.91 21.11
CA GLN A 80 -3.03 -9.75 21.41
C GLN A 80 -2.65 -11.22 21.56
N GLU A 81 -1.75 -11.71 20.71
CA GLU A 81 -1.23 -13.09 20.73
C GLU A 81 -0.08 -13.32 21.72
N ARG A 82 0.28 -12.30 22.52
CA ARG A 82 1.40 -12.33 23.49
C ARG A 82 2.75 -12.68 22.85
N ILE A 83 2.96 -12.23 21.61
CA ILE A 83 4.20 -12.36 20.85
C ILE A 83 5.00 -11.06 20.98
N LEU A 84 6.29 -11.18 21.26
CA LEU A 84 7.22 -10.04 21.26
C LEU A 84 7.89 -9.90 19.89
N THR A 85 7.86 -8.70 19.32
CA THR A 85 8.56 -8.36 18.08
C THR A 85 9.98 -7.86 18.38
N SER A 86 10.97 -8.37 17.67
CA SER A 86 12.35 -7.88 17.76
C SER A 86 12.48 -6.51 17.09
N THR A 87 13.20 -5.58 17.74
CA THR A 87 13.58 -4.26 17.18
C THR A 87 15.01 -4.25 16.65
N ILE A 88 15.67 -5.41 16.58
CA ILE A 88 17.05 -5.52 16.13
C ILE A 88 17.10 -5.16 14.63
N PRO A 89 17.88 -4.14 14.23
CA PRO A 89 18.05 -3.82 12.83
C PRO A 89 18.86 -4.93 12.15
N TYR A 90 18.48 -5.26 10.91
CA TYR A 90 19.25 -6.19 10.10
C TYR A 90 20.44 -5.46 9.48
N GLU A 91 21.66 -5.86 9.83
CA GLU A 91 22.89 -5.16 9.41
C GLU A 91 23.36 -5.52 7.99
N GLN A 92 22.91 -6.64 7.44
CA GLN A 92 23.34 -7.14 6.12
C GLN A 92 22.27 -6.89 5.06
N THR A 93 22.28 -5.73 4.41
CA THR A 93 21.44 -5.57 3.21
C THR A 93 22.04 -6.39 2.07
N GLU A 94 21.43 -7.53 1.74
CA GLU A 94 21.74 -8.24 0.50
C GLU A 94 21.29 -7.39 -0.68
N THR A 95 22.20 -7.14 -1.64
CA THR A 95 21.97 -6.22 -2.77
C THR A 95 21.11 -6.87 -3.86
N GLU A 96 21.09 -8.20 -3.93
CA GLU A 96 20.37 -8.95 -4.96
C GLU A 96 18.90 -9.16 -4.61
N LYS A 97 18.07 -9.32 -5.66
CA LYS A 97 16.62 -9.45 -5.54
C LYS A 97 16.22 -10.92 -5.67
N TYR A 98 15.24 -11.33 -4.88
CA TYR A 98 14.57 -12.63 -5.07
C TYR A 98 13.90 -12.72 -6.45
N SER A 99 13.83 -13.95 -6.98
CA SER A 99 13.05 -14.21 -8.19
C SER A 99 11.59 -13.83 -7.97
N GLY A 100 11.06 -13.04 -8.90
CA GLY A 100 9.71 -12.48 -8.83
C GLY A 100 8.66 -13.36 -9.50
N ALA A 101 7.61 -12.72 -10.01
CA ALA A 101 6.56 -13.40 -10.75
C ALA A 101 7.05 -13.90 -12.12
N TYR A 102 6.52 -15.05 -12.54
CA TYR A 102 6.73 -15.57 -13.89
C TYR A 102 5.73 -14.94 -14.86
N VAL A 103 6.22 -14.46 -16.01
CA VAL A 103 5.40 -13.90 -17.09
C VAL A 103 5.46 -14.86 -18.28
N PHE A 104 4.28 -15.34 -18.71
CA PHE A 104 4.20 -16.19 -19.89
C PHE A 104 4.68 -15.44 -21.15
N PRO A 105 5.38 -16.13 -22.06
CA PRO A 105 5.77 -15.54 -23.33
C PRO A 105 4.52 -15.14 -24.13
N LEU A 106 4.45 -13.87 -24.53
CA LEU A 106 3.30 -13.32 -25.25
C LEU A 106 3.30 -13.78 -26.72
N VAL A 107 2.17 -14.30 -27.18
CA VAL A 107 1.87 -14.44 -28.61
C VAL A 107 1.29 -13.12 -29.12
N LYS A 108 2.09 -12.37 -29.88
CA LYS A 108 1.66 -11.08 -30.44
C LYS A 108 0.80 -11.30 -31.68
N GLY A 109 -0.31 -10.57 -31.78
CA GLY A 109 -1.17 -10.60 -32.95
C GLY A 109 -2.58 -10.08 -32.64
N LEU A 110 -3.37 -9.90 -33.69
CA LEU A 110 -4.80 -9.63 -33.57
C LEU A 110 -5.55 -10.97 -33.65
N GLU A 111 -6.17 -11.37 -32.55
CA GLU A 111 -7.00 -12.58 -32.51
C GLU A 111 -8.44 -12.24 -32.92
N ASN A 112 -8.83 -12.65 -34.13
CA ASN A 112 -10.16 -12.43 -34.68
C ASN A 112 -10.96 -13.72 -34.84
N ARG A 113 -10.39 -14.89 -34.54
CA ARG A 113 -11.05 -16.18 -34.79
C ARG A 113 -11.93 -16.61 -33.64
N TYR A 114 -11.47 -16.39 -32.41
CA TYR A 114 -12.18 -16.83 -31.20
C TYR A 114 -12.14 -15.77 -30.09
N PRO A 115 -13.17 -15.69 -29.23
CA PRO A 115 -13.13 -14.82 -28.06
C PRO A 115 -12.09 -15.30 -27.05
N ILE A 116 -11.31 -14.37 -26.50
CA ILE A 116 -10.33 -14.65 -25.44
C ILE A 116 -10.99 -14.37 -24.09
N THR A 117 -10.96 -15.35 -23.18
CA THR A 117 -11.46 -15.19 -21.81
C THR A 117 -10.29 -14.96 -20.86
N GLY A 118 -10.36 -13.88 -20.07
CA GLY A 118 -9.41 -13.63 -18.98
C GLY A 118 -9.81 -14.41 -17.73
N LEU A 119 -8.89 -15.20 -17.18
CA LEU A 119 -9.04 -15.85 -15.88
C LEU A 119 -7.93 -15.35 -14.96
N ASP A 120 -8.29 -14.96 -13.75
CA ASP A 120 -7.36 -14.50 -12.73
C ASP A 120 -7.67 -15.13 -11.35
N PHE A 121 -6.72 -14.98 -10.43
CA PHE A 121 -6.88 -15.39 -9.04
C PHE A 121 -7.18 -14.15 -8.18
N ALA A 122 -8.30 -14.17 -7.47
CA ALA A 122 -8.60 -13.15 -6.46
C ALA A 122 -7.59 -13.26 -5.29
N SER A 123 -6.80 -12.20 -5.07
CA SER A 123 -5.86 -12.10 -3.95
C SER A 123 -4.88 -13.28 -3.82
N LEU A 124 -4.24 -13.68 -4.93
CA LEU A 124 -3.35 -14.83 -5.03
C LEU A 124 -2.35 -14.95 -3.86
N TYR A 125 -1.55 -13.91 -3.60
CA TYR A 125 -0.52 -13.94 -2.56
C TYR A 125 -1.09 -14.16 -1.16
N LEU A 126 -2.16 -13.44 -0.80
CA LEU A 126 -2.82 -13.59 0.50
C LEU A 126 -3.41 -15.00 0.65
N SER A 127 -4.04 -15.51 -0.40
CA SER A 127 -4.61 -16.86 -0.41
C SER A 127 -3.54 -17.91 -0.18
N LEU A 128 -2.35 -17.77 -0.78
CA LEU A 128 -1.22 -18.66 -0.56
C LEU A 128 -0.69 -18.54 0.88
N ILE A 129 -0.50 -17.32 1.38
CA ILE A 129 -0.04 -17.06 2.77
C ILE A 129 -0.97 -17.75 3.77
N MET A 130 -2.29 -17.62 3.60
CA MET A 130 -3.28 -18.24 4.47
C MET A 130 -3.33 -19.77 4.31
N THR A 131 -3.32 -20.27 3.07
CA THR A 131 -3.42 -21.71 2.79
C THR A 131 -2.24 -22.50 3.35
N TYR A 132 -1.03 -21.93 3.25
CA TYR A 132 0.20 -22.56 3.72
C TYR A 132 0.61 -22.10 5.13
N ASN A 133 -0.22 -21.28 5.79
CA ASN A 133 0.03 -20.75 7.13
C ASN A 133 1.42 -20.06 7.24
N PHE A 134 1.76 -19.27 6.22
CA PHE A 134 3.01 -18.53 6.20
C PHE A 134 2.94 -17.34 7.16
N SER A 135 3.79 -17.40 8.19
CA SER A 135 3.98 -16.31 9.14
C SER A 135 5.37 -16.46 9.78
N PRO A 136 6.05 -15.36 10.16
CA PRO A 136 7.37 -15.43 10.78
C PRO A 136 7.43 -16.32 12.03
N ASP A 137 6.36 -16.41 12.82
CA ASP A 137 6.29 -17.25 14.02
C ASP A 137 6.08 -18.75 13.73
N LYS A 138 5.78 -19.10 12.47
CA LYS A 138 5.54 -20.49 12.02
C LYS A 138 6.73 -21.10 11.29
N ILE A 139 7.78 -20.32 11.00
CA ILE A 139 9.00 -20.82 10.34
C ILE A 139 9.78 -21.71 11.31
N ILE A 140 10.24 -22.87 10.84
CA ILE A 140 11.00 -23.84 11.63
C ILE A 140 12.36 -24.05 10.97
N LEU A 141 13.42 -23.49 11.57
CA LEU A 141 14.78 -23.59 11.01
C LEU A 141 15.60 -24.78 11.57
N PHE A 142 15.14 -25.42 12.65
CA PHE A 142 15.91 -26.45 13.36
C PHE A 142 15.29 -27.84 13.23
N CYS A 143 16.11 -28.83 12.86
CA CYS A 143 15.69 -30.23 12.66
C CYS A 143 15.00 -30.84 13.88
N GLU A 144 15.44 -30.54 15.10
CA GLU A 144 14.81 -31.07 16.32
C GLU A 144 13.34 -30.65 16.44
N ARG A 145 13.05 -29.39 16.08
CA ARG A 145 11.69 -28.85 16.08
C ARG A 145 10.86 -29.42 14.93
N VAL A 146 11.47 -29.71 13.78
CA VAL A 146 10.81 -30.43 12.68
C VAL A 146 10.36 -31.82 13.12
N ILE A 147 11.23 -32.57 13.82
CA ILE A 147 10.92 -33.92 14.32
C ILE A 147 9.78 -33.87 15.33
N SER A 148 9.82 -32.93 16.29
CA SER A 148 8.77 -32.82 17.30
C SER A 148 7.41 -32.44 16.70
N VAL A 149 7.39 -31.52 15.74
CA VAL A 149 6.17 -31.11 15.04
C VAL A 149 5.61 -32.22 14.15
N THR A 150 6.48 -32.95 13.45
CA THR A 150 6.08 -34.13 12.66
C THR A 150 5.48 -35.22 13.54
N ARG A 151 6.08 -35.49 14.71
CA ARG A 151 5.53 -36.44 15.71
C ARG A 151 4.17 -36.01 16.24
N SER A 152 3.89 -34.71 16.28
CA SER A 152 2.57 -34.18 16.67
C SER A 152 1.49 -34.33 15.57
N GLY A 153 1.83 -34.92 14.41
CA GLY A 153 0.90 -35.15 13.30
C GLY A 153 0.59 -33.92 12.46
N LYS A 154 1.34 -32.81 12.64
CA LYS A 154 1.13 -31.58 11.87
C LYS A 154 1.79 -31.69 10.49
N LYS A 155 1.11 -31.17 9.47
CA LYS A 155 1.65 -31.08 8.11
C LYS A 155 2.70 -29.98 8.04
N LEU A 156 3.87 -30.32 7.53
CA LEU A 156 4.95 -29.37 7.25
C LEU A 156 5.08 -29.15 5.75
N HIS A 157 5.46 -27.93 5.38
CA HIS A 157 5.72 -27.52 4.01
C HIS A 157 7.17 -27.08 3.92
N ARG A 158 7.98 -27.81 3.15
CA ARG A 158 9.38 -27.48 2.92
C ARG A 158 9.47 -26.31 1.94
N ILE A 159 10.30 -25.33 2.27
CA ILE A 159 10.54 -24.14 1.46
C ILE A 159 11.93 -24.29 0.86
N GLU A 160 12.01 -24.35 -0.47
CA GLU A 160 13.27 -24.51 -1.21
C GLU A 160 13.30 -23.55 -2.38
N PHE A 161 14.32 -22.69 -2.44
CA PHE A 161 14.53 -21.80 -3.57
C PHE A 161 15.99 -21.40 -3.69
N MET A 162 16.43 -21.12 -4.92
CA MET A 162 17.76 -20.59 -5.18
C MET A 162 17.77 -19.08 -4.96
N PHE A 163 18.77 -18.60 -4.22
CA PHE A 163 19.01 -17.17 -3.99
C PHE A 163 20.52 -16.90 -3.99
N ASN A 164 20.97 -15.93 -4.79
CA ASN A 164 22.38 -15.61 -5.02
C ASN A 164 23.25 -16.84 -5.38
N GLY A 165 22.69 -17.81 -6.11
CA GLY A 165 23.39 -19.06 -6.46
C GLY A 165 23.51 -20.07 -5.31
N HIS A 166 22.86 -19.82 -4.18
CA HIS A 166 22.77 -20.73 -3.04
C HIS A 166 21.37 -21.31 -2.92
N ASP A 167 21.26 -22.60 -2.63
CA ASP A 167 19.98 -23.23 -2.31
C ASP A 167 19.60 -22.90 -0.85
N ILE A 168 18.56 -22.11 -0.69
CA ILE A 168 17.96 -21.85 0.62
C ILE A 168 16.94 -22.95 0.89
N THR A 169 17.05 -23.58 2.06
CA THR A 169 16.11 -24.60 2.51
C THR A 169 15.64 -24.28 3.94
N ALA A 170 14.33 -24.32 4.16
CA ALA A 170 13.67 -24.10 5.45
C ALA A 170 12.45 -25.00 5.62
#